data_AF-A0A2H0Z0F6-F1
#
_entry.id   AF-A0A2H0Z0F6-F1
#
_cell.length_a   1.000
_cell.length_b   1.000
_cell.length_c   1.000
_cell.angle_alpha   90.00
_cell.angle_beta   90.00
_cell.angle_gamma   90.00
#
_symmetry.space_group_name_H-M   'P 1'
#
loop_
_entity.id
_entity.type
_entity.pdbx_description
1 polymer ?
#
loop_
_entity_poly.entity_id
_entity_poly.type
_entity_poly.pdbx_seq_one_letter_code
_entity_poly.pdbx_strand_id
1 'polypeptide(L)'
;LKNENISIDWYKKVFLNPNLPAKEIAINSGLNKKTIHNMFNSSTKEIIIDAANEHYDVLYESIKKLVESEHELELTITIKFNGVSVDLNVSESLIVINTLAVKRAELRGGLWSTAGKRVENPLMKTLCKLYSVSEENYKAKFIKDKAKGFDREIDFYLLKDDKEYLCEVKLMGGGNPESADAVIARATNVFVADKLSTQNKNQLDSLGINWVEMRSENGYKRFKLALENIGISHNDLTEDIDNKLEIIFKEIFA
;
A
#
# COMPACT_ATOMS: atom_id res chain seq x y z
N LEU A 1 30.33 -19.19 -22.01
CA LEU A 1 28.91 -18.85 -22.19
C LEU A 1 28.53 -19.21 -23.62
N LYS A 2 27.38 -19.85 -23.85
CA LYS A 2 26.95 -20.20 -25.21
C LYS A 2 26.77 -18.90 -26.00
N ASN A 3 27.36 -18.82 -27.19
CA ASN A 3 27.26 -17.74 -28.16
C ASN A 3 25.84 -17.69 -28.79
N GLU A 4 24.80 -17.70 -27.96
CA GLU A 4 23.43 -17.55 -28.42
C GLU A 4 23.17 -16.06 -28.63
N ASN A 5 22.74 -15.68 -29.84
CA ASN A 5 22.21 -14.35 -30.10
C ASN A 5 21.05 -14.11 -29.12
N ILE A 6 21.22 -13.13 -28.23
CA ILE A 6 20.16 -12.68 -27.34
C ILE A 6 19.12 -12.01 -28.24
N SER A 7 17.96 -12.65 -28.36
CA SER A 7 16.83 -12.17 -29.15
C SER A 7 15.62 -11.95 -28.26
N ILE A 8 14.57 -11.33 -28.79
CA ILE A 8 13.30 -11.18 -28.08
C ILE A 8 12.72 -12.54 -27.64
N ASP A 9 12.82 -13.56 -28.50
CA ASP A 9 12.37 -14.91 -28.20
C ASP A 9 13.18 -15.53 -27.06
N TRP A 10 14.48 -15.19 -26.99
CA TRP A 10 15.33 -15.58 -25.88
C TRP A 10 14.84 -14.93 -24.58
N TYR A 11 14.53 -13.62 -24.58
CA TYR A 11 13.98 -12.94 -23.41
C TYR A 11 12.67 -13.57 -22.97
N LYS A 12 11.69 -13.72 -23.86
CA LYS A 12 10.40 -14.35 -23.53
C LYS A 12 10.59 -15.73 -22.93
N LYS A 13 11.43 -16.58 -23.56
CA LYS A 13 11.71 -17.95 -23.10
C LYS A 13 12.37 -18.00 -21.73
N VAL A 14 13.33 -17.11 -21.46
CA VAL A 14 14.09 -17.10 -20.20
C VAL A 14 13.27 -16.46 -19.08
N PHE A 15 12.68 -15.30 -19.34
CA PHE A 15 12.03 -14.46 -18.34
C PHE A 15 10.60 -14.88 -18.02
N LEU A 16 9.90 -15.52 -18.96
CA LEU A 16 8.55 -16.06 -18.76
C LEU A 16 8.55 -17.60 -18.68
N ASN A 17 9.70 -18.20 -18.36
CA ASN A 17 9.82 -19.64 -18.23
C ASN A 17 8.81 -20.17 -17.18
N PRO A 18 7.91 -21.12 -17.54
CA PRO A 18 6.92 -21.68 -16.61
C PRO A 18 7.52 -22.32 -15.35
N ASN A 19 8.81 -22.69 -15.36
CA ASN A 19 9.49 -23.23 -14.19
C ASN A 19 9.83 -22.16 -13.14
N LEU A 20 9.80 -20.88 -13.49
CA LEU A 20 10.05 -19.79 -12.55
C LEU A 20 8.90 -19.65 -11.53
N PRO A 21 9.17 -19.01 -10.38
CA PRO A 21 8.11 -18.59 -9.47
C PRO A 21 7.12 -17.68 -10.17
N ALA A 22 5.81 -17.89 -9.95
CA ALA A 22 4.75 -17.12 -10.62
C ALA A 22 4.90 -15.59 -10.41
N LYS A 23 5.40 -15.20 -9.23
CA LYS A 23 5.70 -13.80 -8.93
C LYS A 23 6.76 -13.20 -9.87
N GLU A 24 7.80 -13.96 -10.17
CA GLU A 24 8.88 -13.52 -11.06
C GLU A 24 8.38 -13.43 -12.50
N ILE A 25 7.61 -14.43 -12.96
CA ILE A 25 6.98 -14.42 -14.28
C ILE A 25 6.13 -13.15 -14.49
N ALA A 26 5.30 -12.81 -13.49
CA ALA A 26 4.49 -11.58 -13.54
C ALA A 26 5.38 -10.33 -13.67
N ILE A 27 6.36 -10.16 -12.78
CA ILE A 27 7.25 -8.97 -12.79
C ILE A 27 7.99 -8.85 -14.12
N ASN A 28 8.51 -9.97 -14.61
CA ASN A 28 9.27 -10.06 -15.85
C ASN A 28 8.44 -9.74 -17.09
N SER A 29 7.14 -9.99 -17.06
CA SER A 29 6.20 -9.56 -18.11
C SER A 29 5.86 -8.07 -18.06
N GLY A 30 6.34 -7.35 -17.05
CA GLY A 30 5.95 -5.97 -16.82
C GLY A 30 4.67 -5.81 -16.01
N LEU A 31 4.24 -6.83 -15.26
CA LEU A 31 3.02 -6.80 -14.45
C LEU A 31 3.27 -7.10 -12.97
N ASN A 32 2.45 -6.51 -12.10
CA ASN A 32 2.39 -6.92 -10.71
C ASN A 32 1.42 -8.10 -10.56
N LYS A 33 1.76 -9.12 -9.76
CA LYS A 33 0.86 -10.25 -9.46
C LYS A 33 -0.52 -9.80 -8.97
N LYS A 34 -0.58 -8.71 -8.19
CA LYS A 34 -1.84 -8.11 -7.71
C LYS A 34 -2.67 -7.53 -8.86
N THR A 35 -2.04 -6.95 -9.87
CA THR A 35 -2.73 -6.44 -11.07
C THR A 35 -3.41 -7.58 -11.81
N ILE A 36 -2.68 -8.68 -12.05
CA ILE A 36 -3.25 -9.89 -12.67
C ILE A 36 -4.42 -10.42 -11.83
N HIS A 37 -4.25 -10.51 -10.50
CA HIS A 37 -5.33 -10.91 -9.61
C HIS A 37 -6.57 -10.04 -9.76
N ASN A 38 -6.41 -8.72 -9.82
CA ASN A 38 -7.54 -7.80 -9.95
C ASN A 38 -8.23 -7.90 -11.33
N MET A 39 -7.48 -8.21 -12.39
CA MET A 39 -8.02 -8.36 -13.75
C MET A 39 -8.78 -9.67 -13.93
N PHE A 40 -8.24 -10.77 -13.39
CA PHE A 40 -8.76 -12.12 -13.62
C PHE A 40 -9.45 -12.74 -12.40
N ASN A 41 -9.57 -11.98 -11.30
CA ASN A 41 -10.04 -12.45 -9.98
C ASN A 41 -9.29 -13.69 -9.46
N SER A 42 -8.09 -13.94 -9.95
CA SER A 42 -7.29 -15.11 -9.63
C SER A 42 -5.82 -14.87 -9.88
N SER A 43 -4.97 -15.55 -9.10
CA SER A 43 -3.52 -15.49 -9.24
C SER A 43 -2.91 -16.88 -9.21
N THR A 44 -3.61 -17.86 -9.78
CA THR A 44 -3.04 -19.19 -10.02
C THR A 44 -1.86 -19.07 -10.98
N LYS A 45 -0.96 -20.06 -10.94
CA LYS A 45 0.27 -19.99 -11.72
C LYS A 45 -0.03 -19.98 -13.22
N GLU A 46 -1.05 -20.72 -13.64
CA GLU A 46 -1.53 -20.82 -15.02
C GLU A 46 -2.03 -19.45 -15.52
N ILE A 47 -2.95 -18.82 -14.78
CA ILE A 47 -3.50 -17.51 -15.13
C ILE A 47 -2.40 -16.45 -15.19
N ILE A 48 -1.42 -16.52 -14.28
CA ILE A 48 -0.27 -15.61 -14.31
C ILE A 48 0.56 -15.83 -15.56
N ILE A 49 0.84 -17.07 -15.95
CA ILE A 49 1.61 -17.38 -17.15
C ILE A 49 0.88 -16.87 -18.38
N ASP A 50 -0.42 -17.11 -18.50
CA ASP A 50 -1.21 -16.70 -19.66
C ASP A 50 -1.23 -15.17 -19.78
N ALA A 51 -1.60 -14.47 -18.70
CA ALA A 51 -1.63 -13.01 -18.65
C ALA A 51 -0.24 -12.38 -18.90
N ALA A 52 0.82 -13.00 -18.36
CA ALA A 52 2.19 -12.55 -18.55
C ALA A 52 2.65 -12.67 -20.01
N ASN A 53 2.30 -13.76 -20.69
CA ASN A 53 2.64 -13.95 -22.10
C ASN A 53 1.90 -12.96 -22.99
N GLU A 54 0.58 -12.81 -22.80
CA GLU A 54 -0.24 -11.87 -23.56
C GLU A 54 0.26 -10.43 -23.40
N HIS A 55 0.49 -10.00 -22.16
CA HIS A 55 0.97 -8.65 -21.88
C HIS A 55 2.37 -8.39 -22.46
N TYR A 56 3.26 -9.37 -22.37
CA TYR A 56 4.60 -9.26 -22.94
C TYR A 56 4.55 -9.06 -24.46
N ASP A 57 3.69 -9.80 -25.17
CA ASP A 57 3.54 -9.68 -26.62
C ASP A 57 3.00 -8.30 -27.02
N VAL A 58 1.98 -7.80 -26.31
CA VAL A 58 1.41 -6.47 -26.54
C VAL A 58 2.44 -5.36 -26.26
N LEU A 59 3.18 -5.46 -25.15
CA LEU A 59 4.22 -4.51 -24.79
C LEU A 59 5.32 -4.50 -25.85
N TYR A 60 5.76 -5.69 -26.29
CA TYR A 60 6.79 -5.82 -27.30
C TYR A 60 6.37 -5.17 -28.63
N GLU A 61 5.18 -5.50 -29.13
CA GLU A 61 4.67 -4.90 -30.37
C GLU A 61 4.54 -3.37 -30.26
N SER A 62 4.20 -2.86 -29.07
CA SER A 62 4.15 -1.42 -28.82
C SER A 62 5.54 -0.77 -28.84
N ILE A 63 6.53 -1.40 -28.20
CA ILE A 63 7.93 -0.95 -28.22
C ILE A 63 8.49 -0.98 -29.64
N LYS A 64 8.22 -2.07 -30.39
CA LYS A 64 8.67 -2.23 -31.77
C LYS A 64 8.15 -1.09 -32.64
N LYS A 65 6.84 -0.80 -32.58
CA LYS A 65 6.23 0.32 -33.31
C LYS A 65 6.84 1.66 -32.92
N LEU A 66 7.13 1.88 -31.63
CA LEU A 66 7.77 3.11 -31.15
C LEU A 66 9.16 3.28 -31.80
N VAL A 67 10.00 2.25 -31.72
CA VAL A 67 11.37 2.27 -32.29
C VAL A 67 11.34 2.42 -33.82
N GLU A 68 10.37 1.78 -34.49
CA GLU A 68 10.15 1.94 -35.93
C GLU A 68 9.62 3.33 -36.31
N SER A 69 8.99 4.07 -35.38
CA SER A 69 8.45 5.41 -35.65
C SER A 69 9.42 6.54 -35.25
N GLU A 70 10.27 6.32 -34.26
CA GLU A 70 11.21 7.31 -33.73
C GLU A 70 12.66 6.95 -34.07
N HIS A 71 13.08 7.30 -35.29
CA HIS A 71 14.42 6.99 -35.79
C HIS A 71 15.55 7.79 -35.13
N GLU A 72 15.24 8.81 -34.32
CA GLU A 72 16.22 9.65 -33.61
C GLU A 72 16.53 9.14 -32.19
N LEU A 73 15.82 8.12 -31.69
CA LEU A 73 16.00 7.60 -30.34
C LEU A 73 17.19 6.63 -30.28
N GLU A 74 18.35 7.12 -29.84
CA GLU A 74 19.50 6.28 -29.50
C GLU A 74 19.55 6.04 -27.98
N LEU A 75 19.29 4.79 -27.58
CA LEU A 75 19.32 4.35 -26.18
C LEU A 75 20.15 3.07 -26.06
N THR A 76 21.20 3.14 -25.25
CA THR A 76 22.06 1.98 -24.94
C THR A 76 22.12 1.79 -23.43
N ILE A 77 21.73 0.61 -22.96
CA ILE A 77 21.94 0.18 -21.57
C ILE A 77 23.04 -0.86 -21.54
N THR A 78 24.08 -0.57 -20.78
CA THR A 78 25.16 -1.53 -20.50
C THR A 78 24.94 -2.16 -19.12
N ILE A 79 24.70 -3.47 -19.08
CA ILE A 79 24.60 -4.23 -17.83
C ILE A 79 25.94 -4.91 -17.55
N LYS A 80 26.55 -4.59 -16.41
CA LYS A 80 27.79 -5.21 -15.94
C LYS A 80 27.53 -6.10 -14.74
N PHE A 81 27.94 -7.36 -14.81
CA PHE A 81 27.87 -8.30 -13.69
C PHE A 81 29.06 -9.25 -13.72
N ASN A 82 29.78 -9.36 -12.59
CA ASN A 82 30.96 -10.22 -12.43
C ASN A 82 31.99 -10.14 -13.58
N GLY A 83 32.28 -8.92 -14.04
CA GLY A 83 33.24 -8.67 -15.12
C GLY A 83 32.72 -8.94 -16.54
N VAL A 84 31.47 -9.40 -16.70
CA VAL A 84 30.79 -9.52 -17.99
C VAL A 84 29.96 -8.26 -18.23
N SER A 85 30.04 -7.72 -19.45
CA SER A 85 29.27 -6.55 -19.91
C SER A 85 28.42 -6.96 -21.10
N VAL A 86 27.14 -6.58 -21.09
CA VAL A 86 26.23 -6.75 -22.22
C VAL A 86 25.61 -5.40 -22.54
N ASP A 87 25.71 -4.99 -23.80
CA ASP A 87 25.03 -3.80 -24.31
C ASP A 87 23.71 -4.23 -24.93
N LEU A 88 22.65 -3.53 -24.56
CA LEU A 88 21.29 -3.76 -25.01
C LEU A 88 20.92 -2.75 -26.09
N ASN A 89 20.24 -3.20 -27.13
CA ASN A 89 19.62 -2.28 -28.09
C ASN A 89 18.42 -1.56 -27.46
N VAL A 90 17.83 -0.60 -28.18
CA VAL A 90 16.72 0.23 -27.68
C VAL A 90 15.54 -0.62 -27.19
N SER A 91 15.11 -1.61 -27.98
CA SER A 91 13.98 -2.47 -27.64
C SER A 91 14.25 -3.30 -26.39
N GLU A 92 15.42 -3.92 -26.29
CA GLU A 92 15.86 -4.70 -25.13
C GLU A 92 15.97 -3.83 -23.89
N SER A 93 16.52 -2.63 -24.04
CA SER A 93 16.66 -1.63 -22.99
C SER A 93 15.31 -1.24 -22.38
N LEU A 94 14.29 -0.98 -23.22
CA LEU A 94 12.96 -0.60 -22.79
C LEU A 94 12.24 -1.73 -22.03
N ILE A 95 12.41 -2.99 -22.47
CA ILE A 95 11.86 -4.17 -21.78
C ILE A 95 12.48 -4.32 -20.38
N VAL A 96 13.79 -4.18 -20.27
CA VAL A 96 14.50 -4.27 -18.99
C VAL A 96 14.10 -3.12 -18.06
N ILE A 97 14.03 -1.88 -18.57
CA ILE A 97 13.58 -0.73 -17.79
C ILE A 97 12.17 -0.97 -17.23
N ASN A 98 11.24 -1.44 -18.06
CA ASN A 98 9.87 -1.70 -17.63
C ASN A 98 9.82 -2.75 -16.51
N THR A 99 10.56 -3.85 -16.67
CA THR A 99 10.69 -4.90 -15.65
C THR A 99 11.23 -4.34 -14.33
N LEU A 100 12.29 -3.51 -14.39
CA LEU A 100 12.87 -2.87 -13.21
C LEU A 100 11.91 -1.87 -12.56
N ALA A 101 11.15 -1.11 -13.36
CA ALA A 101 10.15 -0.17 -12.88
C ALA A 101 9.02 -0.87 -12.12
N VAL A 102 8.54 -2.00 -12.63
CA VAL A 102 7.51 -2.83 -11.98
C VAL A 102 8.03 -3.44 -10.69
N LYS A 103 9.25 -3.98 -10.70
CA LYS A 103 9.90 -4.51 -9.49
C LYS A 103 10.08 -3.41 -8.43
N ARG A 104 10.50 -2.21 -8.84
CA ARG A 104 10.60 -1.04 -7.96
C ARG A 104 9.23 -0.64 -7.40
N ALA A 105 8.20 -0.61 -8.22
CA ALA A 105 6.84 -0.27 -7.80
C ALA A 105 6.28 -1.28 -6.79
N GLU A 106 6.52 -2.58 -7.02
CA GLU A 106 6.15 -3.63 -6.08
C GLU A 106 6.89 -3.50 -4.75
N LEU A 107 8.22 -3.31 -4.78
CA LEU A 107 9.02 -3.11 -3.56
C LEU A 107 8.52 -1.92 -2.76
N ARG A 108 8.28 -0.78 -3.43
CA ARG A 108 7.74 0.42 -2.79
C ARG A 108 6.35 0.16 -2.20
N GLY A 109 5.43 -0.40 -2.98
CA GLY A 109 4.08 -0.70 -2.51
C GLY A 109 4.06 -1.68 -1.33
N GLY A 110 4.87 -2.73 -1.39
CA GLY A 110 5.02 -3.72 -0.33
C GLY A 110 5.63 -3.14 0.95
N LEU A 111 6.68 -2.33 0.83
CA LEU A 111 7.34 -1.68 1.96
C LEU A 111 6.40 -0.70 2.67
N TRP A 112 5.72 0.19 1.94
CA TRP A 112 4.80 1.16 2.55
C TRP A 112 3.54 0.51 3.12
N SER A 113 3.01 -0.56 2.49
CA SER A 113 1.90 -1.33 3.05
C SER A 113 2.29 -2.06 4.33
N THR A 114 3.52 -2.59 4.40
CA THR A 114 4.01 -3.28 5.60
C THR A 114 4.31 -2.28 6.73
N ALA A 115 4.88 -1.12 6.38
CA ALA A 115 5.12 -0.04 7.35
C ALA A 115 3.80 0.52 7.92
N GLY A 116 2.78 0.76 7.06
CA GLY A 116 1.45 1.16 7.49
C GLY A 116 0.84 0.17 8.48
N LYS A 117 0.75 -1.11 8.11
CA LYS A 117 0.18 -2.17 8.97
C LYS A 117 0.88 -2.32 10.33
N ARG A 118 2.16 -2.00 10.42
CA ARG A 118 2.91 -2.03 11.70
C ARG A 118 2.60 -0.84 12.60
N VAL A 119 2.08 0.27 12.06
CA VAL A 119 1.84 1.51 12.81
C VAL A 119 0.36 1.71 13.15
N GLU A 120 -0.56 1.25 12.29
CA GLU A 120 -2.02 1.44 12.44
C GLU A 120 -2.51 1.06 13.86
N ASN A 121 -2.24 -0.17 14.28
CA ASN A 121 -2.69 -0.69 15.58
C ASN A 121 -2.00 -0.05 16.79
N PRO A 122 -0.65 0.01 16.84
CA PRO A 122 0.05 0.70 17.93
C PRO A 122 -0.39 2.16 18.09
N LEU A 123 -0.57 2.90 16.98
CA LEU A 123 -0.97 4.30 17.03
C LEU A 123 -2.34 4.47 17.70
N MET A 124 -3.35 3.69 17.29
CA MET A 124 -4.68 3.76 17.90
C MET A 124 -4.66 3.39 19.38
N LYS A 125 -3.91 2.35 19.76
CA LYS A 125 -3.73 1.98 21.17
C LYS A 125 -3.06 3.09 21.98
N THR A 126 -2.02 3.73 21.43
CA THR A 126 -1.35 4.85 22.08
C THR A 126 -2.32 6.00 22.30
N LEU A 127 -3.11 6.38 21.29
CA LEU A 127 -4.14 7.42 21.44
C LEU A 127 -5.16 7.07 22.53
N CYS A 128 -5.66 5.82 22.57
CA CYS A 128 -6.57 5.37 23.62
C CYS A 128 -5.93 5.46 25.02
N LYS A 129 -4.70 4.95 25.19
CA LYS A 129 -4.00 4.95 26.49
C LYS A 129 -3.59 6.37 26.93
N LEU A 130 -3.24 7.26 25.99
CA LEU A 130 -2.99 8.68 26.28
C LEU A 130 -4.20 9.35 26.93
N TYR A 131 -5.39 9.01 26.48
CA TYR A 131 -6.66 9.50 27.02
C TYR A 131 -7.24 8.60 28.12
N SER A 132 -6.48 7.61 28.60
CA SER A 132 -6.90 6.66 29.63
C SER A 132 -8.24 5.97 29.32
N VAL A 133 -8.50 5.73 28.03
CA VAL A 133 -9.67 4.97 27.57
C VAL A 133 -9.53 3.52 28.05
N SER A 134 -10.59 3.00 28.68
CA SER A 134 -10.65 1.61 29.15
C SER A 134 -10.46 0.62 28.01
N GLU A 135 -9.77 -0.49 28.26
CA GLU A 135 -9.54 -1.53 27.24
C GLU A 135 -10.83 -2.22 26.79
N GLU A 136 -11.90 -2.15 27.59
CA GLU A 136 -13.24 -2.63 27.20
C GLU A 136 -13.87 -1.78 26.09
N ASN A 137 -13.39 -0.55 25.91
CA ASN A 137 -13.91 0.41 24.93
C ASN A 137 -13.14 0.39 23.60
N TYR A 138 -12.25 -0.58 23.36
CA TYR A 138 -11.59 -0.72 22.06
C TYR A 138 -11.10 -2.13 21.76
N LYS A 139 -10.97 -2.47 20.46
CA LYS A 139 -10.34 -3.71 20.02
C LYS A 139 -9.60 -3.53 18.69
N ALA A 140 -8.45 -4.20 18.58
CA ALA A 140 -7.60 -4.23 17.37
C ALA A 140 -7.87 -5.46 16.48
N LYS A 141 -8.83 -6.32 16.85
CA LYS A 141 -8.99 -7.64 16.26
C LYS A 141 -10.01 -7.62 15.13
N PHE A 142 -9.53 -7.85 13.90
CA PHE A 142 -10.37 -8.38 12.83
C PHE A 142 -10.75 -9.83 13.19
N ILE A 143 -12.04 -10.07 13.43
CA ILE A 143 -12.61 -11.41 13.41
C ILE A 143 -13.32 -11.53 12.09
N LYS A 144 -12.83 -12.40 11.20
CA LYS A 144 -13.48 -12.61 9.91
C LYS A 144 -14.89 -13.19 10.15
N ASP A 145 -15.93 -12.41 9.91
CA ASP A 145 -17.31 -12.86 9.95
C ASP A 145 -17.57 -13.74 8.72
N LYS A 146 -17.46 -15.05 8.92
CA LYS A 146 -17.69 -16.05 7.87
C LYS A 146 -19.15 -16.09 7.38
N ALA A 147 -20.09 -15.42 8.06
CA ALA A 147 -21.48 -15.34 7.62
C ALA A 147 -21.74 -14.16 6.65
N LYS A 148 -20.83 -13.18 6.56
CA LYS A 148 -20.94 -12.09 5.58
C LYS A 148 -20.33 -12.51 4.24
N GLY A 149 -21.08 -12.33 3.15
CA GLY A 149 -20.60 -12.57 1.79
C GLY A 149 -19.44 -11.66 1.36
N PHE A 150 -19.24 -10.55 2.07
CA PHE A 150 -18.09 -9.67 1.94
C PHE A 150 -17.66 -9.24 3.35
N ASP A 151 -16.41 -9.53 3.71
CA ASP A 151 -15.85 -9.13 4.99
C ASP A 151 -14.47 -8.50 4.79
N ARG A 152 -14.29 -7.28 5.31
CA ARG A 152 -13.14 -6.41 5.03
C ARG A 152 -12.34 -6.21 6.31
N GLU A 153 -11.01 -6.26 6.16
CA GLU A 153 -10.07 -5.93 7.24
C GLU A 153 -10.26 -4.46 7.63
N ILE A 154 -10.69 -4.24 8.87
CA ILE A 154 -10.79 -2.92 9.51
C ILE A 154 -9.66 -2.84 10.53
N ASP A 155 -8.93 -1.73 10.51
CA ASP A 155 -7.70 -1.56 11.29
C ASP A 155 -7.99 -1.61 12.79
N PHE A 156 -9.03 -0.92 13.26
CA PHE A 156 -9.32 -0.79 14.69
C PHE A 156 -10.80 -0.44 14.96
N TYR A 157 -11.28 -0.76 16.16
CA TYR A 157 -12.63 -0.43 16.61
C TYR A 157 -12.60 0.29 17.98
N LEU A 158 -13.36 1.36 18.09
CA LEU A 158 -13.81 1.90 19.37
C LEU A 158 -15.19 1.29 19.71
N LEU A 159 -15.43 1.02 20.99
CA LEU A 159 -16.63 0.35 21.48
C LEU A 159 -17.34 1.25 22.49
N LYS A 160 -18.66 1.38 22.34
CA LYS A 160 -19.51 2.11 23.29
C LYS A 160 -20.94 1.55 23.23
N ASP A 161 -21.47 1.12 24.37
CA ASP A 161 -22.85 0.63 24.52
C ASP A 161 -23.23 -0.42 23.44
N ASP A 162 -22.41 -1.47 23.32
CA ASP A 162 -22.53 -2.55 22.32
C ASP A 162 -22.44 -2.11 20.84
N LYS A 163 -22.12 -0.83 20.59
CA LYS A 163 -21.90 -0.29 19.24
C LYS A 163 -20.42 -0.21 18.92
N GLU A 164 -20.09 -0.63 17.71
CA GLU A 164 -18.76 -0.56 17.13
C GLU A 164 -18.61 0.69 16.27
N TYR A 165 -17.53 1.43 16.49
CA TYR A 165 -17.14 2.60 15.72
C TYR A 165 -15.85 2.29 14.98
N LEU A 166 -15.93 2.35 13.66
CA LEU A 166 -14.84 1.97 12.76
C LEU A 166 -13.76 3.05 12.78
N CYS A 167 -12.53 2.62 13.06
CA CYS A 167 -11.36 3.49 13.05
C CYS A 167 -10.41 3.06 11.94
N GLU A 168 -9.97 4.02 11.15
CA GLU A 168 -9.05 3.79 10.04
C GLU A 168 -7.84 4.71 10.17
N VAL A 169 -6.66 4.13 9.94
CA VAL A 169 -5.41 4.87 10.02
C VAL A 169 -4.74 4.89 8.65
N LYS A 170 -4.27 6.05 8.22
CA LYS A 170 -3.52 6.19 6.96
C LYS A 170 -2.26 7.03 7.11
N LEU A 171 -1.13 6.41 6.79
CA LEU A 171 0.14 7.12 6.60
C LEU A 171 0.18 7.70 5.17
N MET A 172 -0.35 8.92 5.00
CA MET A 172 -0.44 9.60 3.71
C MET A 172 0.43 10.85 3.72
N GLY A 173 1.20 11.06 2.64
CA GLY A 173 1.85 12.34 2.39
C GLY A 173 0.87 13.33 1.76
N GLY A 174 1.18 14.64 1.84
CA GLY A 174 0.32 15.70 1.29
C GLY A 174 0.08 15.65 -0.23
N GLY A 175 0.80 14.79 -0.97
CA GLY A 175 0.67 14.63 -2.43
C GLY A 175 -0.29 13.51 -2.87
N ASN A 176 -1.09 12.93 -1.97
CA ASN A 176 -2.07 11.88 -2.29
C ASN A 176 -3.37 12.09 -1.49
N PRO A 177 -4.09 13.22 -1.74
CA PRO A 177 -5.32 13.56 -1.02
C PRO A 177 -6.47 12.57 -1.28
N GLU A 178 -6.45 11.83 -2.38
CA GLU A 178 -7.48 10.86 -2.80
C GLU A 178 -7.55 9.65 -1.86
N SER A 179 -6.46 9.37 -1.15
CA SER A 179 -6.43 8.26 -0.18
C SER A 179 -7.38 8.49 1.01
N ALA A 180 -7.83 9.73 1.24
CA ALA A 180 -8.87 10.06 2.21
C ALA A 180 -10.29 9.70 1.74
N ASP A 181 -10.54 9.54 0.43
CA ASP A 181 -11.86 9.15 -0.09
C ASP A 181 -12.23 7.71 0.30
N ALA A 182 -11.22 6.90 0.66
CA ALA A 182 -11.40 5.54 1.16
C ALA A 182 -12.34 5.49 2.37
N VAL A 183 -12.37 6.56 3.18
CA VAL A 183 -13.18 6.70 4.39
C VAL A 183 -14.68 6.63 4.08
N ILE A 184 -15.10 7.17 2.92
CA ILE A 184 -16.51 7.24 2.51
C ILE A 184 -17.04 5.85 2.18
N ALA A 185 -16.29 5.09 1.39
CA ALA A 185 -16.67 3.74 0.98
C ALA A 185 -16.60 2.71 2.13
N ARG A 186 -16.00 3.10 3.27
CA ARG A 186 -15.74 2.22 4.42
C ARG A 186 -16.63 2.52 5.63
N ALA A 187 -17.50 3.54 5.54
CA ALA A 187 -18.35 3.98 6.65
C ALA A 187 -17.55 4.28 7.93
N THR A 188 -16.33 4.79 7.76
CA THR A 188 -15.39 5.05 8.86
C THR A 188 -15.93 6.14 9.78
N ASN A 189 -15.86 5.91 11.10
CA ASN A 189 -16.33 6.86 12.11
C ASN A 189 -15.21 7.76 12.65
N VAL A 190 -14.00 7.22 12.74
CA VAL A 190 -12.79 7.95 13.15
C VAL A 190 -11.68 7.72 12.13
N PHE A 191 -11.13 8.79 11.57
CA PHE A 191 -10.05 8.75 10.60
C PHE A 191 -8.79 9.42 11.14
N VAL A 192 -7.70 8.66 11.28
CA VAL A 192 -6.41 9.18 11.73
C VAL A 192 -5.43 9.19 10.57
N ALA A 193 -4.88 10.35 10.25
CA ALA A 193 -3.94 10.51 9.15
C ALA A 193 -2.67 11.26 9.58
N ASP A 194 -1.57 10.99 8.87
CA ASP A 194 -0.34 11.79 8.93
C ASP A 194 -0.64 13.27 8.63
N LYS A 195 -1.18 13.54 7.43
CA LYS A 195 -1.48 14.87 6.90
C LYS A 195 -2.80 14.85 6.15
N LEU A 196 -3.59 15.90 6.33
CA LEU A 196 -4.88 16.11 5.68
C LEU A 196 -4.89 17.46 4.97
N SER A 197 -5.30 17.47 3.70
CA SER A 197 -5.54 18.73 3.00
C SER A 197 -6.75 19.47 3.60
N THR A 198 -6.85 20.78 3.38
CA THR A 198 -8.04 21.56 3.77
C THR A 198 -9.31 20.98 3.17
N GLN A 199 -9.25 20.51 1.93
CA GLN A 199 -10.39 19.87 1.26
C GLN A 199 -10.80 18.57 1.96
N ASN A 200 -9.84 17.72 2.36
CA ASN A 200 -10.16 16.50 3.10
C ASN A 200 -10.82 16.82 4.44
N LYS A 201 -10.32 17.83 5.18
CA LYS A 201 -10.91 18.25 6.46
C LYS A 201 -12.37 18.68 6.27
N ASN A 202 -12.62 19.58 5.31
CA ASN A 202 -13.97 20.06 5.00
C ASN A 202 -14.93 18.92 4.60
N GLN A 203 -14.44 17.94 3.84
CA GLN A 203 -15.22 16.78 3.40
C GLN A 203 -15.51 15.82 4.57
N LEU A 204 -14.53 15.57 5.44
CA LEU A 204 -14.72 14.73 6.64
C LEU A 204 -15.70 15.41 7.61
N ASP A 205 -15.59 16.72 7.79
CA ASP A 205 -16.52 17.51 8.60
C ASP A 205 -17.95 17.47 8.03
N SER A 206 -18.12 17.61 6.71
CA SER A 206 -19.45 17.55 6.08
C SER A 206 -20.10 16.16 6.15
N LEU A 207 -19.29 15.11 6.24
CA LEU A 207 -19.73 13.73 6.42
C LEU A 207 -19.91 13.34 7.90
N GLY A 208 -19.59 14.24 8.84
CA GLY A 208 -19.66 13.96 10.27
C GLY A 208 -18.64 12.93 10.76
N ILE A 209 -17.50 12.81 10.05
CA ILE A 209 -16.45 11.85 10.36
C ILE A 209 -15.42 12.52 11.25
N ASN A 210 -15.12 11.90 12.40
CA ASN A 210 -14.13 12.43 13.32
C ASN A 210 -12.73 12.22 12.74
N TRP A 211 -11.99 13.30 12.48
CA TRP A 211 -10.67 13.20 11.88
C TRP A 211 -9.57 13.69 12.83
N VAL A 212 -8.39 13.09 12.75
CA VAL A 212 -7.19 13.47 13.50
C VAL A 212 -6.02 13.58 12.53
N GLU A 213 -5.37 14.74 12.50
CA GLU A 213 -4.15 14.96 11.70
C GLU A 213 -2.93 14.99 12.61
N MET A 214 -2.06 13.98 12.52
CA MET A 214 -0.97 13.78 13.47
C MET A 214 0.18 14.78 13.32
N ARG A 215 0.46 15.27 12.10
CA ARG A 215 1.55 16.23 11.86
C ARG A 215 1.22 17.68 12.16
N SER A 216 -0.05 17.99 12.43
CA SER A 216 -0.43 19.33 12.86
C SER A 216 0.05 19.56 14.30
N GLU A 217 0.42 20.80 14.61
CA GLU A 217 0.77 21.17 15.97
C GLU A 217 -0.39 20.83 16.91
N ASN A 218 -0.12 20.02 17.94
CA ASN A 218 -1.14 19.48 18.85
C ASN A 218 -2.27 18.68 18.16
N GLY A 219 -2.09 18.25 16.91
CA GLY A 219 -3.16 17.63 16.12
C GLY A 219 -3.68 16.33 16.71
N TYR A 220 -2.83 15.55 17.38
CA TYR A 220 -3.22 14.37 18.15
C TYR A 220 -4.26 14.67 19.24
N LYS A 221 -4.31 15.90 19.77
CA LYS A 221 -5.30 16.31 20.78
C LYS A 221 -6.72 16.29 20.26
N ARG A 222 -6.90 16.37 18.93
CA ARG A 222 -8.21 16.26 18.27
C ARG A 222 -8.85 14.89 18.48
N PHE A 223 -8.08 13.87 18.85
CA PHE A 223 -8.64 12.56 19.21
C PHE A 223 -9.63 12.67 20.39
N LYS A 224 -9.44 13.64 21.31
CA LYS A 224 -10.41 13.96 22.37
C LYS A 224 -11.81 14.22 21.80
N LEU A 225 -11.90 15.06 20.77
CA LEU A 225 -13.17 15.41 20.13
C LEU A 225 -13.86 14.16 19.54
N ALA A 226 -13.08 13.22 19.01
CA ALA A 226 -13.63 11.95 18.53
C ALA A 226 -14.25 11.14 19.68
N LEU A 227 -13.57 11.04 20.83
CA LEU A 227 -14.06 10.35 22.01
C LEU A 227 -15.31 11.03 22.59
N GLU A 228 -15.32 12.36 22.67
CA GLU A 228 -16.46 13.17 23.13
C GLU A 228 -17.68 12.97 22.22
N ASN A 229 -17.49 13.06 20.90
CA ASN A 229 -18.58 12.88 19.92
C ASN A 229 -19.18 11.46 19.95
N ILE A 230 -18.36 10.45 20.28
CA ILE A 230 -18.82 9.06 20.44
C ILE A 230 -19.40 8.81 21.84
N GLY A 231 -19.06 9.64 22.84
CA GLY A 231 -19.46 9.48 24.22
C GLY A 231 -18.63 8.48 25.02
N ILE A 232 -17.37 8.23 24.63
CA ILE A 232 -16.47 7.33 25.35
C ILE A 232 -15.83 8.08 26.53
N SER A 233 -15.87 7.47 27.73
CA SER A 233 -15.21 8.03 28.92
C SER A 233 -13.70 8.09 28.72
N HIS A 234 -13.12 9.24 29.04
CA HIS A 234 -11.71 9.53 28.87
C HIS A 234 -11.24 10.61 29.84
N ASN A 235 -9.93 10.70 30.03
CA ASN A 235 -9.29 11.75 30.82
C ASN A 235 -8.62 12.76 29.91
N ASP A 236 -8.51 14.00 30.38
CA ASP A 236 -7.67 14.99 29.71
C ASP A 236 -6.20 14.60 29.73
N LEU A 237 -5.47 15.07 28.71
CA LEU A 237 -4.04 14.86 28.64
C LEU A 237 -3.34 15.64 29.76
N THR A 238 -2.40 14.97 30.42
CA THR A 238 -1.51 15.57 31.41
C THR A 238 -0.46 16.44 30.72
N GLU A 239 0.11 17.42 31.44
CA GLU A 239 1.22 18.24 30.90
C GLU A 239 2.48 17.40 30.62
N ASP A 240 2.66 16.30 31.36
CA ASP A 240 3.78 15.37 31.20
C ASP A 240 3.45 14.23 30.21
N ILE A 241 3.33 14.58 28.93
CA ILE A 241 2.99 13.63 27.85
C ILE A 241 4.16 12.68 27.58
N ASP A 242 5.39 13.18 27.63
CA ASP A 242 6.59 12.42 27.25
C ASP A 242 6.80 11.19 28.16
N ASN A 243 6.69 11.37 29.49
CA ASN A 243 6.80 10.24 30.41
C ASN A 243 5.64 9.24 30.23
N LYS A 244 4.43 9.74 29.95
CA LYS A 244 3.26 8.87 29.68
C LYS A 244 3.47 8.04 28.41
N LEU A 245 4.04 8.63 27.36
CA LEU A 245 4.38 7.94 26.12
C LEU A 245 5.43 6.84 26.35
N GLU A 246 6.45 7.09 27.16
CA GLU A 246 7.47 6.09 27.47
C GLU A 246 6.86 4.84 28.12
N ILE A 247 5.96 5.02 29.09
CA ILE A 247 5.22 3.92 29.74
C ILE A 247 4.36 3.17 28.72
N ILE A 248 3.58 3.90 27.92
CA ILE A 248 2.70 3.31 26.90
C ILE A 248 3.50 2.50 25.87
N PHE A 249 4.64 3.02 25.42
CA PHE A 249 5.46 2.33 24.42
C PHE A 249 6.11 1.07 24.98
N LYS A 250 6.54 1.06 26.25
CA LYS A 250 6.99 -0.16 26.91
C LYS A 250 5.90 -1.23 26.95
N GLU A 251 4.63 -0.83 27.13
CA GLU A 251 3.52 -1.78 27.14
C GLU A 251 3.15 -2.30 25.74
N ILE A 252 3.13 -1.43 24.74
CA ILE A 252 2.68 -1.77 23.37
C ILE A 252 3.74 -2.54 22.59
N PHE A 253 5.03 -2.26 22.83
CA PHE A 253 6.15 -2.80 22.06
C PHE A 253 7.05 -3.77 22.85
N ALA A 254 6.66 -4.16 24.08
CA ALA A 254 7.33 -5.24 24.82
C ALA A 254 7.14 -6.62 24.16
#